data_AF-A0AAP4UAU8-F1
#
_entry.id   AF-A0AAP4UAU8-F1
#
_cell.length_a   1.000
_cell.length_b   1.000
_cell.length_c   1.000
_cell.angle_alpha   90.00
_cell.angle_beta   90.00
_cell.angle_gamma   90.00
#
_symmetry.space_group_name_H-M   'P 1'
#
loop_
_entity.id
_entity.type
_entity.pdbx_description
1 polymer ?
#
loop_
_entity_poly.entity_id
_entity_poly.type
_entity_poly.pdbx_seq_one_letter_code
_entity_poly.pdbx_strand_id
1 'polypeptide(L)'
;MSQYLKALFAGIALLLLSSCVSWVAPNVESDLLELQPGEYQLDENHAALIFKIQHLGLSTYVGRFNQFDAELNFDPNDMAAATLSAVVDISSIDINNPDLSDTLQEDTWFHSAQFPQAAFVSHTVTPINDTSFNFSGDLTLRGVTKPVTFTATFHGGADNWMTGKYTVGFSAVGQIKRSDFGMSSYIPIVGDEIELEIYAEFLK
;
A
#
# COMPACT_ATOMS: atom_id res chain seq x y z
N MET A 1 9.10 -5.68 70.10
CA MET A 1 10.18 -5.44 69.13
C MET A 1 10.37 -6.63 68.16
N SER A 2 9.40 -7.33 67.56
CA SER A 2 7.98 -7.15 67.16
C SER A 2 7.74 -6.07 66.09
N GLN A 3 7.49 -6.54 64.86
CA GLN A 3 6.74 -5.95 63.74
C GLN A 3 7.45 -5.16 62.62
N TYR A 4 8.70 -4.71 62.76
CA TYR A 4 9.32 -3.85 61.72
C TYR A 4 10.32 -4.54 60.76
N LEU A 5 10.70 -5.81 60.99
CA LEU A 5 11.75 -6.47 60.20
C LEU A 5 11.23 -7.40 59.08
N LYS A 6 9.91 -7.53 58.90
CA LYS A 6 9.32 -8.36 57.82
C LYS A 6 8.88 -7.56 56.58
N ALA A 7 9.08 -6.24 56.57
CA ALA A 7 8.60 -5.35 55.51
C ALA A 7 9.71 -4.85 54.56
N LEU A 8 10.86 -5.52 54.48
CA LEU A 8 11.98 -5.08 53.63
C LEU A 8 12.36 -6.04 52.49
N PHE A 9 11.63 -7.15 52.30
CA PHE A 9 11.93 -8.15 51.25
C PHE A 9 10.75 -8.46 50.32
N ALA A 10 9.75 -7.56 50.23
CA ALA A 10 8.59 -7.73 49.36
C ALA A 10 8.40 -6.56 48.37
N GLY A 11 9.47 -5.81 48.05
CA GLY A 11 9.40 -4.59 47.23
C GLY A 11 10.29 -4.56 45.98
N ILE A 12 11.03 -5.64 45.66
CA ILE A 12 12.00 -5.65 44.54
C ILE A 12 11.77 -6.89 43.64
N ALA A 13 10.52 -7.15 43.26
CA ALA A 13 10.19 -8.23 42.33
C ALA A 13 9.13 -7.84 41.29
N LEU A 14 8.93 -6.52 41.06
CA LEU A 14 7.90 -6.02 40.14
C LEU A 14 8.42 -4.93 39.17
N LEU A 15 9.70 -4.97 38.80
CA LEU A 15 10.31 -4.02 37.85
C LEU A 15 11.15 -4.68 36.72
N LEU A 16 11.11 -6.01 36.57
CA LEU A 16 11.93 -6.72 35.57
C LEU A 16 11.16 -7.31 34.37
N LEU A 17 9.86 -7.02 34.22
CA LEU A 17 9.09 -7.50 33.06
C LEU A 17 8.99 -6.48 31.91
N SER A 18 9.44 -5.24 32.10
CA SER A 18 9.31 -4.18 31.09
C SER A 18 10.44 -4.14 30.06
N SER A 19 11.51 -4.93 30.24
CA SER A 19 12.72 -4.83 29.40
C SER A 19 12.75 -5.74 28.17
N CYS A 20 11.80 -6.67 28.01
CA CYS A 20 11.78 -7.56 26.85
C CYS A 20 11.08 -6.95 25.63
N VAL A 21 10.22 -5.94 25.80
CA VAL A 21 9.41 -5.38 24.70
C VAL A 21 10.24 -4.48 23.78
N SER A 22 11.24 -3.77 24.32
CA SER A 22 12.07 -2.82 23.57
C SER A 22 13.11 -3.46 22.64
N TRP A 23 13.27 -4.79 22.66
CA TRP A 23 14.25 -5.49 21.81
C TRP A 23 13.67 -6.03 20.50
N VAL A 24 12.35 -6.07 20.36
CA VAL A 24 11.68 -6.66 19.18
C VAL A 24 11.17 -5.59 18.21
N ALA A 25 10.79 -4.42 18.72
CA ALA A 25 10.30 -3.33 17.88
C ALA A 25 11.47 -2.67 17.12
N PRO A 26 11.38 -2.51 15.79
CA PRO A 26 12.39 -1.77 15.04
C PRO A 26 12.43 -0.31 15.52
N ASN A 27 13.62 0.30 15.47
CA ASN A 27 13.74 1.74 15.63
C ASN A 27 13.30 2.41 14.33
N VAL A 28 12.03 2.81 14.27
CA VAL A 28 11.43 3.42 13.08
C VAL A 28 11.85 4.88 13.01
N GLU A 29 12.63 5.22 11.99
CA GLU A 29 12.90 6.59 11.58
C GLU A 29 11.65 7.15 10.89
N SER A 30 11.18 8.30 11.35
CA SER A 30 9.96 8.94 10.85
C SER A 30 10.25 10.25 10.13
N ASP A 31 11.46 10.79 10.28
CA ASP A 31 11.93 11.90 9.47
C ASP A 31 12.35 11.38 8.09
N LEU A 32 11.66 11.87 7.07
CA LEU A 32 11.94 11.49 5.68
C LEU A 32 13.40 11.79 5.30
N LEU A 33 13.99 12.88 5.81
CA LEU A 33 15.35 13.31 5.45
C LEU A 33 16.44 12.37 5.96
N GLU A 34 16.13 11.53 6.94
CA GLU A 34 17.06 10.56 7.54
C GLU A 34 17.01 9.18 6.84
N LEU A 35 16.16 9.02 5.81
CA LEU A 35 16.08 7.76 5.07
C LEU A 35 17.25 7.56 4.10
N GLN A 36 17.49 6.30 3.72
CA GLN A 36 18.53 5.98 2.76
C GLN A 36 18.03 6.24 1.32
N PRO A 37 18.69 7.05 0.48
CA PRO A 37 18.31 7.21 -0.93
C PRO A 37 18.61 5.95 -1.74
N GLY A 38 17.84 5.69 -2.80
CA GLY A 38 18.13 4.64 -3.78
C GLY A 38 16.90 3.89 -4.29
N GLU A 39 17.17 2.73 -4.88
CA GLU A 39 16.18 1.81 -5.44
C GLU A 39 15.66 0.85 -4.37
N TYR A 40 14.36 0.66 -4.35
CA TYR A 40 13.67 -0.24 -3.44
C TYR A 40 12.65 -1.08 -4.22
N GLN A 41 12.55 -2.35 -3.84
CA GLN A 41 11.56 -3.30 -4.36
C GLN A 41 10.40 -3.44 -3.39
N LEU A 42 9.18 -3.61 -3.88
CA LEU A 42 8.05 -3.97 -3.05
C LEU A 42 8.33 -5.24 -2.23
N ASP A 43 7.98 -5.25 -0.95
CA ASP A 43 7.81 -6.49 -0.19
C ASP A 43 6.41 -7.05 -0.46
N GLU A 44 6.33 -8.02 -1.37
CA GLU A 44 5.06 -8.68 -1.74
C GLU A 44 4.30 -9.25 -0.53
N ASN A 45 5.00 -9.60 0.56
CA ASN A 45 4.36 -10.17 1.76
C ASN A 45 3.79 -9.09 2.70
N HIS A 46 4.19 -7.84 2.53
CA HIS A 46 3.76 -6.70 3.34
C HIS A 46 3.13 -5.62 2.45
N ALA A 47 2.28 -6.07 1.50
CA ALA A 47 1.59 -5.22 0.56
C ALA A 47 0.11 -5.58 0.41
N ALA A 48 -0.73 -4.55 0.18
CA ALA A 48 -2.15 -4.70 -0.13
C ALA A 48 -2.59 -3.64 -1.16
N LEU A 49 -3.25 -4.10 -2.23
CA LEU A 49 -3.92 -3.26 -3.22
C LEU A 49 -5.41 -3.54 -3.17
N ILE A 50 -6.17 -2.61 -2.61
CA ILE A 50 -7.61 -2.72 -2.36
C ILE A 50 -8.34 -1.77 -3.31
N PHE A 51 -9.47 -2.23 -3.86
CA PHE A 51 -10.40 -1.39 -4.59
C PHE A 51 -11.76 -1.38 -3.91
N LYS A 52 -12.45 -0.25 -4.03
CA LYS A 52 -13.81 -0.05 -3.51
C LYS A 52 -14.69 0.56 -4.58
N ILE A 53 -15.91 0.06 -4.67
CA ILE A 53 -16.90 0.51 -5.65
C ILE A 53 -18.29 0.49 -5.05
N GLN A 54 -19.10 1.51 -5.37
CA GLN A 54 -20.48 1.56 -4.93
C GLN A 54 -21.32 0.48 -5.66
N HIS A 55 -22.12 -0.29 -4.93
CA HIS A 55 -23.08 -1.26 -5.46
C HIS A 55 -24.54 -0.93 -5.08
N LEU A 56 -25.37 -0.57 -6.08
CA LEU A 56 -26.82 -0.31 -5.97
C LEU A 56 -27.29 0.87 -5.10
N GLY A 57 -26.38 1.65 -4.54
CA GLY A 57 -26.67 2.71 -3.57
C GLY A 57 -26.84 2.13 -2.16
N LEU A 58 -26.51 0.85 -1.98
CA LEU A 58 -26.79 0.09 -0.77
C LEU A 58 -25.52 -0.17 0.03
N SER A 59 -24.40 -0.44 -0.64
CA SER A 59 -23.15 -0.80 0.03
C SER A 59 -21.92 -0.51 -0.82
N THR A 60 -20.79 -0.42 -0.15
CA THR A 60 -19.47 -0.47 -0.79
C THR A 60 -19.08 -1.92 -1.01
N TYR A 61 -18.85 -2.29 -2.26
CA TYR A 61 -18.23 -3.56 -2.61
C TYR A 61 -16.72 -3.39 -2.55
N VAL A 62 -16.04 -4.32 -1.89
CA VAL A 62 -14.60 -4.26 -1.62
C VAL A 62 -13.94 -5.51 -2.20
N GLY A 63 -12.83 -5.30 -2.89
CA GLY A 63 -11.97 -6.37 -3.38
C GLY A 63 -10.50 -5.99 -3.32
N ARG A 64 -9.65 -6.92 -3.72
CA ARG A 64 -8.20 -6.70 -3.79
C ARG A 64 -7.58 -7.42 -4.98
N PHE A 65 -6.34 -7.06 -5.29
CA PHE A 65 -5.45 -7.86 -6.12
C PHE A 65 -4.36 -8.45 -5.25
N ASN A 66 -4.14 -9.76 -5.37
CA ASN A 66 -3.21 -10.51 -4.53
C ASN A 66 -1.79 -10.59 -5.11
N GLN A 67 -1.61 -10.28 -6.39
CA GLN A 67 -0.31 -10.33 -7.07
C GLN A 67 -0.04 -9.01 -7.78
N PHE A 68 0.92 -8.27 -7.26
CA PHE A 68 1.43 -7.05 -7.86
C PHE A 68 2.85 -6.83 -7.37
N ASP A 69 3.61 -6.08 -8.15
CA ASP A 69 4.98 -5.70 -7.84
C ASP A 69 5.17 -4.21 -8.12
N ALA A 70 6.15 -3.60 -7.45
CA ALA A 70 6.49 -2.21 -7.64
C ALA A 70 7.97 -1.92 -7.34
N GLU A 71 8.52 -1.01 -8.12
CA GLU A 71 9.86 -0.47 -7.96
C GLU A 71 9.76 1.01 -7.62
N LEU A 72 10.38 1.41 -6.51
CA LEU A 72 10.45 2.79 -6.04
C LEU A 72 11.91 3.22 -6.01
N ASN A 73 12.25 4.29 -6.72
CA ASN A 73 13.54 4.96 -6.59
C ASN A 73 13.31 6.37 -6.08
N PHE A 74 13.99 6.75 -4.99
CA PHE A 74 13.85 8.08 -4.42
C PHE A 74 15.11 8.56 -3.70
N ASP A 75 15.24 9.88 -3.60
CA ASP A 75 16.18 10.55 -2.70
C ASP A 75 15.36 11.43 -1.75
N PRO A 76 15.44 11.25 -0.43
CA PRO A 76 14.81 12.15 0.53
C PRO A 76 15.10 13.63 0.33
N ASN A 77 16.27 13.97 -0.20
CA ASN A 77 16.69 15.33 -0.47
C ASN A 77 16.11 15.90 -1.77
N ASP A 78 15.56 15.03 -2.64
CA ASP A 78 14.94 15.39 -3.91
C ASP A 78 13.78 14.45 -4.27
N MET A 79 12.73 14.49 -3.44
CA MET A 79 11.52 13.68 -3.67
C MET A 79 10.82 13.99 -5.00
N ALA A 80 11.06 15.16 -5.60
CA ALA A 80 10.48 15.51 -6.90
C ALA A 80 11.07 14.69 -8.05
N ALA A 81 12.27 14.14 -7.88
CA ALA A 81 12.92 13.23 -8.83
C ALA A 81 12.56 11.74 -8.61
N ALA A 82 11.75 11.44 -7.59
CA ALA A 82 11.37 10.06 -7.30
C ALA A 82 10.57 9.45 -8.45
N THR A 83 10.79 8.16 -8.70
CA THR A 83 10.09 7.37 -9.72
C THR A 83 9.49 6.13 -9.10
N LEU A 84 8.26 5.81 -9.51
CA LEU A 84 7.52 4.62 -9.13
C LEU A 84 6.99 3.94 -10.39
N SER A 85 7.27 2.66 -10.54
CA SER A 85 6.57 1.80 -11.50
C SER A 85 5.93 0.63 -10.77
N ALA A 86 4.72 0.26 -11.17
CA ALA A 86 4.00 -0.86 -10.59
C ALA A 86 3.30 -1.67 -11.67
N VAL A 87 3.20 -2.98 -11.46
CA VAL A 87 2.46 -3.91 -12.31
C VAL A 87 1.55 -4.77 -11.45
N VAL A 88 0.32 -5.00 -11.91
CA VAL A 88 -0.70 -5.79 -11.22
C VAL A 88 -1.14 -6.92 -12.13
N ASP A 89 -1.10 -8.16 -11.64
CA ASP A 89 -1.73 -9.29 -12.33
C ASP A 89 -3.25 -9.24 -12.08
N ILE A 90 -4.01 -9.04 -13.15
CA ILE A 90 -5.45 -8.88 -13.08
C ILE A 90 -6.18 -10.19 -12.73
N SER A 91 -5.58 -11.34 -13.05
CA SER A 91 -6.13 -12.65 -12.67
C SER A 91 -6.07 -12.91 -11.16
N SER A 92 -5.28 -12.12 -10.42
CA SER A 92 -5.16 -12.21 -8.96
C SER A 92 -6.29 -11.52 -8.18
N ILE A 93 -7.36 -11.11 -8.87
CA ILE A 93 -8.53 -10.48 -8.26
C ILE A 93 -9.16 -11.40 -7.21
N ASP A 94 -9.45 -10.83 -6.05
CA ASP A 94 -10.03 -11.53 -4.91
C ASP A 94 -11.18 -10.70 -4.31
N ILE A 95 -12.37 -11.30 -4.36
CA ILE A 95 -13.63 -10.76 -3.87
C ILE A 95 -14.44 -11.89 -3.24
N ASN A 96 -15.42 -11.52 -2.41
CA ASN A 96 -16.21 -12.49 -1.64
C ASN A 96 -17.07 -13.45 -2.49
N ASN A 97 -17.26 -13.17 -3.79
CA ASN A 97 -18.06 -14.01 -4.68
C ASN A 97 -17.16 -14.57 -5.82
N PRO A 98 -16.76 -15.85 -5.77
CA PRO A 98 -15.91 -16.46 -6.78
C PRO A 98 -16.48 -16.45 -8.20
N ASP A 99 -17.78 -16.68 -8.37
CA ASP A 99 -18.42 -16.64 -9.70
C ASP A 99 -18.35 -15.23 -10.32
N LEU A 100 -18.42 -14.20 -9.45
CA LEU A 100 -18.21 -12.82 -9.89
C LEU A 100 -16.73 -12.55 -10.18
N SER A 101 -15.79 -13.14 -9.44
CA SER A 101 -14.35 -13.04 -9.76
C SER A 101 -14.07 -13.52 -11.17
N ASP A 102 -14.64 -14.66 -11.56
CA ASP A 102 -14.52 -15.20 -12.92
C ASP A 102 -15.19 -14.27 -13.94
N THR A 103 -16.40 -13.78 -13.64
CA THR A 103 -17.10 -12.83 -14.53
C THR A 103 -16.31 -11.53 -14.75
N LEU A 104 -15.63 -11.02 -13.73
CA LEU A 104 -14.84 -9.79 -13.83
C LEU A 104 -13.61 -9.95 -14.74
N GLN A 105 -13.16 -11.17 -15.00
CA GLN A 105 -12.04 -11.44 -15.91
C GLN A 105 -12.44 -11.39 -17.39
N GLU A 106 -13.74 -11.48 -17.69
CA GLU A 106 -14.26 -11.55 -19.06
C GLU A 106 -14.19 -10.20 -19.80
N ASP A 107 -14.47 -10.25 -21.10
CA ASP A 107 -14.31 -9.16 -22.08
C ASP A 107 -15.07 -7.86 -21.75
N THR A 108 -16.23 -7.97 -21.09
CA THR A 108 -17.05 -6.84 -20.66
C THR A 108 -16.46 -6.09 -19.46
N TRP A 109 -15.53 -6.70 -18.74
CA TRP A 109 -14.87 -6.19 -17.54
C TRP A 109 -13.38 -6.01 -17.78
N PHE A 110 -12.51 -6.74 -17.09
CA PHE A 110 -11.07 -6.57 -17.21
C PHE A 110 -10.50 -7.14 -18.52
N HIS A 111 -11.14 -8.15 -19.10
CA HIS A 111 -10.65 -8.88 -20.26
C HIS A 111 -9.22 -9.42 -20.04
N SER A 112 -8.99 -10.07 -18.90
CA SER A 112 -7.66 -10.47 -18.42
C SER A 112 -6.94 -11.42 -19.37
N ALA A 113 -7.67 -12.23 -20.14
CA ALA A 113 -7.09 -13.10 -21.15
C ALA A 113 -6.34 -12.32 -22.25
N GLN A 114 -6.80 -11.11 -22.60
CA GLN A 114 -6.14 -10.23 -23.57
C GLN A 114 -5.22 -9.22 -22.88
N PHE A 115 -5.60 -8.73 -21.71
CA PHE A 115 -4.89 -7.71 -20.94
C PHE A 115 -4.60 -8.24 -19.52
N PRO A 116 -3.61 -9.13 -19.37
CA PRO A 116 -3.36 -9.81 -18.09
C PRO A 116 -2.82 -8.88 -17.01
N GLN A 117 -2.30 -7.71 -17.40
CA GLN A 117 -1.66 -6.77 -16.49
C GLN A 117 -2.27 -5.37 -16.59
N ALA A 118 -2.34 -4.71 -15.43
CA ALA A 118 -2.36 -3.26 -15.36
C ALA A 118 -0.97 -2.75 -14.97
N ALA A 119 -0.60 -1.56 -15.45
CA ALA A 119 0.69 -0.96 -15.17
C ALA A 119 0.55 0.53 -14.84
N PHE A 120 1.29 1.01 -13.85
CA PHE A 120 1.40 2.42 -13.51
C PHE A 120 2.87 2.86 -13.62
N VAL A 121 3.10 4.03 -14.22
CA VAL A 121 4.43 4.67 -14.27
C VAL A 121 4.28 6.14 -13.90
N SER A 122 4.95 6.57 -12.83
CA SER A 122 4.95 7.97 -12.39
C SER A 122 5.79 8.85 -13.31
N HIS A 123 5.37 10.10 -13.49
CA HIS A 123 6.13 11.14 -14.20
C HIS A 123 6.49 12.33 -13.32
N THR A 124 5.63 12.65 -12.35
CA THR A 124 5.79 13.82 -11.50
C THR A 124 5.43 13.46 -10.06
N VAL A 125 6.32 13.80 -9.13
CA VAL A 125 6.06 13.74 -7.70
C VAL A 125 6.00 15.16 -7.15
N THR A 126 4.89 15.53 -6.52
CA THR A 126 4.73 16.86 -5.90
C THR A 126 4.50 16.72 -4.40
N PRO A 127 5.34 17.35 -3.56
CA PRO A 127 5.13 17.36 -2.12
C PRO A 127 3.82 18.08 -1.75
N ILE A 128 3.08 17.49 -0.81
CA ILE A 128 1.92 18.11 -0.16
C ILE A 128 2.35 18.67 1.20
N ASN A 129 3.10 17.88 1.95
CA ASN A 129 3.71 18.19 3.23
C ASN A 129 4.93 17.27 3.44
N ASP A 130 5.53 17.32 4.63
CA ASP A 130 6.76 16.60 4.97
C ASP A 130 6.68 15.08 4.78
N THR A 131 5.48 14.47 4.86
CA THR A 131 5.29 13.02 4.76
C THR A 131 4.33 12.61 3.64
N SER A 132 3.76 13.54 2.88
CA SER A 132 2.75 13.23 1.87
C SER A 132 3.07 13.84 0.51
N PHE A 133 2.84 13.06 -0.55
CA PHE A 133 3.24 13.37 -1.92
C PHE A 133 2.17 12.94 -2.91
N ASN A 134 1.94 13.72 -3.96
CA ASN A 134 1.16 13.28 -5.11
C ASN A 134 2.07 12.67 -6.16
N PHE A 135 1.89 11.38 -6.42
CA PHE A 135 2.49 10.66 -7.54
C PHE A 135 1.52 10.73 -8.73
N SER A 136 1.84 11.55 -9.72
CA SER A 136 1.08 11.66 -10.96
C SER A 136 1.79 10.88 -12.06
N GLY A 137 1.04 10.04 -12.76
CA GLY A 137 1.60 9.12 -13.75
C GLY A 137 0.55 8.58 -14.70
N ASP A 138 0.99 7.67 -15.55
CA ASP A 138 0.12 6.98 -16.50
C ASP A 138 -0.28 5.62 -15.96
N LEU A 139 -1.59 5.39 -15.84
CA LEU A 139 -2.17 4.08 -15.59
C LEU A 139 -2.61 3.47 -16.92
N THR A 140 -2.07 2.31 -17.25
CA THR A 140 -2.55 1.47 -18.36
C THR A 140 -3.37 0.32 -17.78
N LEU A 141 -4.64 0.25 -18.17
CA LEU A 141 -5.58 -0.79 -17.75
C LEU A 141 -6.47 -1.15 -18.94
N ARG A 142 -6.63 -2.47 -19.19
CA ARG A 142 -7.38 -2.97 -20.36
C ARG A 142 -6.91 -2.37 -21.70
N GLY A 143 -5.59 -2.17 -21.84
CA GLY A 143 -4.98 -1.59 -23.03
C GLY A 143 -5.23 -0.09 -23.25
N VAL A 144 -5.89 0.60 -22.30
CA VAL A 144 -6.11 2.06 -22.36
C VAL A 144 -5.22 2.73 -21.32
N THR A 145 -4.50 3.77 -21.74
CA THR A 145 -3.64 4.58 -20.86
C THR A 145 -4.31 5.91 -20.51
N LYS A 146 -4.33 6.24 -19.22
CA LYS A 146 -4.89 7.49 -18.69
C LYS A 146 -4.01 8.08 -17.58
N PRO A 147 -3.92 9.41 -17.47
CA PRO A 147 -3.25 10.03 -16.34
C PRO A 147 -4.05 9.81 -15.05
N VAL A 148 -3.37 9.41 -13.98
CA VAL A 148 -3.93 9.20 -12.65
C VAL A 148 -2.95 9.76 -11.62
N THR A 149 -3.50 10.30 -10.52
CA THR A 149 -2.71 10.76 -9.39
C THR A 149 -3.05 9.93 -8.16
N PHE A 150 -2.01 9.45 -7.48
CA PHE A 150 -2.09 8.81 -6.18
C PHE A 150 -1.49 9.72 -5.12
N THR A 151 -2.20 9.90 -4.01
CA THR A 151 -1.68 10.58 -2.83
C THR A 151 -1.03 9.56 -1.92
N ALA A 152 0.30 9.56 -1.88
CA ALA A 152 1.08 8.71 -1.00
C ALA A 152 1.38 9.42 0.33
N THR A 153 1.44 8.64 1.40
CA THR A 153 1.85 9.05 2.74
C THR A 153 2.93 8.09 3.23
N PHE A 154 4.06 8.66 3.62
CA PHE A 154 5.19 7.99 4.25
C PHE A 154 4.91 7.77 5.74
N HIS A 155 5.23 6.56 6.24
CA HIS A 155 4.99 6.16 7.63
C HIS A 155 6.26 5.91 8.44
N GLY A 156 7.41 5.75 7.78
CA GLY A 156 8.68 5.50 8.45
C GLY A 156 9.58 4.54 7.68
N GLY A 157 10.85 4.47 8.09
CA GLY A 157 11.81 3.49 7.61
C GLY A 157 12.67 2.94 8.73
N ALA A 158 13.14 1.71 8.60
CA ALA A 158 13.95 1.05 9.62
C ALA A 158 14.82 -0.06 9.02
N ASP A 159 15.94 -0.35 9.69
CA ASP A 159 16.63 -1.62 9.48
C ASP A 159 15.76 -2.77 10.02
N ASN A 160 15.28 -3.62 9.11
CA ASN A 160 14.48 -4.78 9.46
C ASN A 160 15.41 -5.95 9.82
N TRP A 161 15.53 -6.24 11.11
CA TRP A 161 16.41 -7.30 11.61
C TRP A 161 16.01 -8.72 11.17
N MET A 162 14.74 -8.94 10.76
CA MET A 162 14.26 -10.24 10.29
C MET A 162 14.66 -10.49 8.84
N THR A 163 14.59 -9.46 7.99
CA THR A 163 14.96 -9.57 6.56
C THR A 163 16.43 -9.21 6.30
N GLY A 164 17.07 -8.50 7.24
CA GLY A 164 18.42 -7.95 7.09
C GLY A 164 18.50 -6.79 6.10
N LYS A 165 17.36 -6.21 5.72
CA LYS A 165 17.25 -5.14 4.72
C LYS A 165 16.72 -3.86 5.36
N TYR A 166 17.05 -2.73 4.75
CA TYR A 166 16.42 -1.46 5.10
C TYR A 166 15.04 -1.39 4.44
N THR A 167 14.01 -1.09 5.23
CA THR A 167 12.61 -1.11 4.82
C THR A 167 11.98 0.25 5.00
N VAL A 168 11.14 0.69 4.06
CA VAL A 168 10.33 1.91 4.15
C VAL A 168 8.85 1.60 3.93
N GLY A 169 7.96 2.27 4.67
CA GLY A 169 6.52 2.02 4.66
C GLY A 169 5.71 3.19 4.11
N PHE A 170 4.76 2.89 3.23
CA PHE A 170 3.86 3.85 2.61
C PHE A 170 2.41 3.37 2.59
N SER A 171 1.49 4.33 2.56
CA SER A 171 0.13 4.10 2.08
C SER A 171 -0.17 5.06 0.94
N ALA A 172 -1.02 4.68 -0.01
CA ALA A 172 -1.49 5.59 -1.03
C ALA A 172 -2.99 5.45 -1.26
N VAL A 173 -3.63 6.54 -1.65
CA VAL A 173 -5.02 6.57 -2.10
C VAL A 173 -5.12 7.17 -3.48
N GLY A 174 -6.02 6.65 -4.29
CA GLY A 174 -6.28 7.15 -5.63
C GLY A 174 -7.71 6.87 -6.05
N GLN A 175 -8.10 7.48 -7.17
CA GLN A 175 -9.43 7.29 -7.71
C GLN A 175 -9.38 7.25 -9.23
N ILE A 176 -10.12 6.31 -9.81
CA ILE A 176 -10.26 6.18 -11.26
C ILE A 176 -11.73 6.00 -11.63
N LYS A 177 -12.06 6.22 -12.90
CA LYS A 177 -13.35 5.81 -13.46
C LYS A 177 -13.16 4.58 -14.32
N ARG A 178 -13.88 3.51 -14.04
CA ARG A 178 -13.75 2.27 -14.82
C ARG A 178 -14.23 2.44 -16.27
N SER A 179 -15.17 3.37 -16.52
CA SER A 179 -15.61 3.71 -17.88
C SER A 179 -14.50 4.31 -18.74
N ASP A 180 -13.52 5.01 -18.17
CA ASP A 180 -12.38 5.58 -18.91
C ASP A 180 -11.48 4.50 -19.52
N PHE A 181 -11.56 3.27 -19.00
CA PHE A 181 -10.84 2.08 -19.46
C PHE A 181 -11.76 1.07 -20.18
N GLY A 182 -12.97 1.50 -20.58
CA GLY A 182 -13.90 0.68 -21.36
C GLY A 182 -14.80 -0.25 -20.54
N MET A 183 -14.74 -0.21 -19.21
CA MET A 183 -15.58 -1.03 -18.32
C MET A 183 -16.88 -0.32 -17.94
N SER A 184 -17.82 -0.19 -18.88
CA SER A 184 -19.07 0.55 -18.66
C SER A 184 -20.28 -0.29 -18.22
N SER A 185 -20.12 -1.62 -18.13
CA SER A 185 -21.19 -2.57 -17.79
C SER A 185 -21.90 -2.18 -16.49
N TYR A 186 -23.23 -2.07 -16.53
CA TYR A 186 -24.11 -1.77 -15.38
C TYR A 186 -23.96 -0.38 -14.73
N ILE A 187 -23.29 0.60 -15.34
CA ILE A 187 -23.34 1.98 -14.85
C ILE A 187 -24.77 2.54 -15.02
N PRO A 188 -25.35 3.26 -14.03
CA PRO A 188 -24.79 3.65 -12.73
C PRO A 188 -25.16 2.70 -11.57
N ILE A 189 -25.83 1.59 -11.85
CA ILE A 189 -26.30 0.60 -10.88
C ILE A 189 -25.11 -0.01 -10.11
N VAL A 190 -24.02 -0.29 -10.82
CA VAL A 190 -22.68 -0.47 -10.26
C VAL A 190 -21.89 0.79 -10.57
N GLY A 191 -21.29 1.41 -9.55
CA GLY A 191 -20.62 2.70 -9.63
C GLY A 191 -19.60 2.80 -10.77
N ASP A 192 -19.35 4.01 -11.25
CA ASP A 192 -18.29 4.26 -12.24
C ASP A 192 -16.95 4.58 -11.57
N GLU A 193 -17.02 5.23 -10.42
CA GLU A 193 -15.86 5.63 -9.62
C GLU A 193 -15.35 4.44 -8.79
N ILE A 194 -14.05 4.20 -8.87
CA ILE A 194 -13.31 3.20 -8.11
C ILE A 194 -12.34 3.95 -7.21
N GLU A 195 -12.48 3.75 -5.91
CA GLU A 195 -11.47 4.16 -4.94
C GLU A 195 -10.41 3.07 -4.82
N LEU A 196 -9.15 3.48 -4.76
CA LEU A 196 -8.00 2.60 -4.62
C LEU A 196 -7.29 2.94 -3.31
N GLU A 197 -6.98 1.92 -2.52
CA GLU A 197 -6.18 2.00 -1.31
C GLU A 197 -4.99 1.05 -1.44
N ILE A 198 -3.80 1.57 -1.25
CA ILE A 198 -2.54 0.83 -1.31
C ILE A 198 -1.84 0.96 0.02
N TYR A 199 -1.32 -0.16 0.52
CA TYR A 199 -0.44 -0.22 1.69
C TYR A 199 0.76 -1.06 1.28
N ALA A 200 1.97 -0.56 1.47
CA ALA A 200 3.15 -1.22 0.95
C ALA A 200 4.38 -0.91 1.80
N GLU A 201 5.16 -1.96 2.07
CA GLU A 201 6.56 -1.83 2.47
C GLU A 201 7.45 -2.05 1.25
N PHE A 202 8.58 -1.35 1.20
CA PHE A 202 9.60 -1.51 0.18
C PHE A 202 10.95 -1.80 0.81
N LEU A 203 11.70 -2.72 0.22
CA LEU A 203 12.98 -3.23 0.68
C LEU A 203 14.11 -2.75 -0.23
N LYS A 204 15.19 -2.28 0.38
CA LYS A 204 16.45 -1.99 -0.32
C LYS A 204 17.30 -3.24 -0.55
#